data_AF-A0A8J7MGH9-F1
#
_entry.id   AF-A0A8J7MGH9-F1
#
_cell.length_a   1.000
_cell.length_b   1.000
_cell.length_c   1.000
_cell.angle_alpha   90.00
_cell.angle_beta   90.00
_cell.angle_gamma   90.00
#
_symmetry.space_group_name_H-M   'P 1'
#
loop_
_entity.id
_entity.type
_entity.pdbx_description
1 polymer ?
#
loop_
_entity_poly.entity_id
_entity_poly.type
_entity_poly.pdbx_seq_one_letter_code
_entity_poly.pdbx_strand_id
1 'polypeptide(L)'
;MKKLISSLTAICLVSSCAYLTHSEENAYSAPEPTLRIASAADSDLATVTRGYMIYQTQCGQCHEYKIADDMSKAKWHQMNWNAGLEKADEKDLLAYLVGVQRIRE
;
A
#
# COMPACT_ATOMS: atom_id res chain seq x y z
N MET A 1 58.98 23.94 25.45
CA MET A 1 57.63 24.42 25.80
C MET A 1 56.62 23.60 25.00
N LYS A 2 56.04 22.56 25.62
CA LYS A 2 54.57 22.35 25.80
C LYS A 2 53.78 22.58 24.49
N LYS A 3 53.51 21.51 23.71
CA LYS A 3 52.24 20.72 23.62
C LYS A 3 51.05 21.53 23.11
N LEU A 4 50.10 20.83 22.46
CA LEU A 4 48.86 21.28 21.78
C LEU A 4 49.11 21.30 20.25
N ILE A 5 48.39 20.61 19.36
CA ILE A 5 46.97 20.29 19.27
C ILE A 5 46.89 19.00 18.41
N SER A 6 46.65 17.81 18.98
CA SER A 6 45.33 17.19 19.18
C SER A 6 44.53 17.01 17.88
N SER A 7 44.60 15.79 17.35
CA SER A 7 43.52 15.06 16.66
C SER A 7 42.67 15.82 15.64
N LEU A 8 42.98 15.66 14.35
CA LEU A 8 41.96 15.75 13.31
C LEU A 8 40.99 14.57 13.49
N THR A 9 39.93 14.83 14.24
CA THR A 9 38.79 13.94 14.41
C THR A 9 38.13 13.74 13.05
N ALA A 10 38.08 12.48 12.63
CA ALA A 10 37.23 12.01 11.55
C ALA A 10 35.77 12.38 11.84
N ILE A 11 35.18 13.29 11.06
CA ILE A 11 33.77 13.63 11.15
C ILE A 11 32.99 12.74 10.18
N CYS A 12 32.39 11.73 10.80
CA CYS A 12 31.21 10.95 10.42
C CYS A 12 30.60 11.14 9.02
N LEU A 13 30.89 10.16 8.17
CA LEU A 13 29.93 9.57 7.24
C LEU A 13 28.77 8.96 8.03
N VAL A 14 27.56 9.51 7.92
CA VAL A 14 26.27 8.83 7.67
C VAL A 14 25.13 9.77 8.06
N SER A 15 24.54 10.44 7.08
CA SER A 15 23.18 10.98 7.19
C SER A 15 22.46 10.85 5.85
N SER A 16 22.37 9.60 5.38
CA SER A 16 21.64 9.24 4.15
C SER A 16 20.58 8.18 4.46
N CYS A 17 19.72 8.41 5.45
CA CYS A 17 18.51 7.59 5.66
C CYS A 17 17.24 8.42 5.83
N ALA A 18 17.31 9.72 5.62
CA ALA A 18 16.16 10.59 5.80
C ALA A 18 15.81 11.27 4.48
N TYR A 19 14.62 10.95 3.97
CA TYR A 19 13.85 11.71 2.99
C TYR A 19 14.28 11.67 1.52
N LEU A 20 14.05 10.55 0.83
CA LEU A 20 13.54 10.58 -0.55
C LEU A 20 12.67 9.33 -0.80
N THR A 21 11.47 9.32 -0.23
CA THR A 21 10.34 8.59 -0.83
C THR A 21 9.19 9.57 -1.00
N HIS A 22 9.46 10.70 -1.66
CA HIS A 22 8.41 11.42 -2.37
C HIS A 22 8.29 10.72 -3.72
N SER A 23 7.62 9.56 -3.73
CA SER A 23 7.09 9.03 -4.99
C SER A 23 6.04 10.02 -5.41
N GLU A 24 6.28 10.70 -6.52
CA GLU A 24 5.29 11.54 -7.19
C GLU A 24 3.95 10.80 -7.21
N GLU A 25 2.91 11.51 -6.76
CA GLU A 25 1.52 11.08 -6.84
C GLU A 25 1.16 10.84 -8.31
N ASN A 26 1.38 9.62 -8.80
CA ASN A 26 0.47 9.08 -9.78
C ASN A 26 -0.84 8.86 -9.04
N ALA A 27 -1.80 9.77 -9.23
CA ALA A 27 -3.18 9.67 -8.72
C ALA A 27 -3.94 8.39 -9.16
N TYR A 28 -3.25 7.48 -9.87
CA TYR A 28 -3.72 6.21 -10.40
C TYR A 28 -3.06 4.97 -9.80
N SER A 29 -2.05 5.09 -8.93
CA SER A 29 -1.45 3.91 -8.29
C SER A 29 -2.24 3.51 -7.06
N ALA A 30 -2.69 2.26 -7.04
CA ALA A 30 -3.35 1.70 -5.87
C ALA A 30 -2.38 1.67 -4.68
N PRO A 31 -2.79 2.11 -3.47
CA PRO A 31 -1.88 2.21 -2.33
C PRO A 31 -1.26 0.86 -1.97
N GLU A 32 0.05 0.83 -1.82
CA GLU A 32 0.75 -0.37 -1.34
C GLU A 32 0.21 -0.82 0.03
N PRO A 33 0.17 -2.14 0.32
CA PRO A 33 -0.29 -2.68 1.59
C PRO A 33 0.50 -2.12 2.78
N THR A 34 -0.22 -1.62 3.79
CA THR A 34 0.38 -1.14 5.04
C THR A 34 -0.39 -1.64 6.25
N LEU A 35 0.21 -1.58 7.43
CA LEU A 35 -0.49 -1.85 8.69
C LEU A 35 -1.70 -0.92 8.88
N ARG A 36 -1.64 0.31 8.35
CA ARG A 36 -2.77 1.25 8.39
C ARG A 36 -3.97 0.74 7.60
N ILE A 37 -3.75 0.24 6.39
CA ILE A 37 -4.80 -0.37 5.55
C ILE A 37 -5.35 -1.64 6.21
N ALA A 38 -4.47 -2.48 6.77
CA ALA A 38 -4.87 -3.71 7.47
C ALA A 38 -5.78 -3.39 8.68
N SER A 39 -5.36 -2.45 9.53
CA SER A 39 -6.16 -1.98 10.67
C SER A 39 -7.48 -1.36 10.22
N ALA A 40 -7.47 -0.54 9.18
CA ALA A 40 -8.69 0.06 8.64
C ALA A 40 -9.66 -1.00 8.09
N ALA A 41 -9.16 -2.14 7.60
CA ALA A 41 -9.95 -3.25 7.09
C ALA A 41 -10.40 -4.26 8.16
N ASP A 42 -10.03 -4.07 9.44
CA ASP A 42 -10.22 -5.07 10.50
C ASP A 42 -9.60 -6.44 10.13
N SER A 43 -8.40 -6.42 9.51
CA SER A 43 -7.73 -7.58 8.94
C SER A 43 -6.22 -7.59 9.23
N ASP A 44 -5.54 -8.71 8.98
CA ASP A 44 -4.08 -8.77 9.05
C ASP A 44 -3.37 -8.28 7.77
N LEU A 45 -2.07 -7.96 7.90
CA LEU A 45 -1.24 -7.44 6.81
C LEU A 45 -1.14 -8.44 5.65
N ALA A 46 -1.03 -9.74 5.94
CA ALA A 46 -0.88 -10.75 4.90
C ALA A 46 -2.14 -10.84 4.02
N THR A 47 -3.32 -10.72 4.60
CA THR A 47 -4.59 -10.66 3.86
C THR A 47 -4.66 -9.46 2.93
N VAL A 48 -4.36 -8.25 3.41
CA VAL A 48 -4.40 -7.07 2.53
C VAL A 48 -3.29 -7.10 1.47
N THR A 49 -2.15 -7.73 1.75
CA THR A 49 -1.10 -7.96 0.74
C THR A 49 -1.57 -8.91 -0.37
N ARG A 50 -2.22 -10.03 -0.03
CA ARG A 50 -2.78 -10.93 -1.05
C ARG A 50 -3.87 -10.22 -1.87
N GLY A 51 -4.76 -9.48 -1.21
CA GLY A 51 -5.78 -8.67 -1.87
C GLY A 51 -5.20 -7.66 -2.86
N TYR A 52 -4.12 -6.98 -2.50
CA TYR A 52 -3.40 -6.09 -3.41
C TYR A 52 -2.80 -6.81 -4.61
N MET A 53 -2.20 -8.00 -4.42
CA MET A 53 -1.69 -8.79 -5.54
C MET A 53 -2.81 -9.22 -6.50
N ILE A 54 -3.96 -9.62 -5.96
CA ILE A 54 -5.14 -9.96 -6.77
C ILE A 54 -5.62 -8.72 -7.52
N TYR A 55 -5.70 -7.57 -6.86
CA TYR A 55 -6.05 -6.31 -7.50
C TYR A 55 -5.15 -6.01 -8.70
N GLN A 56 -3.83 -6.05 -8.52
CA GLN A 56 -2.83 -5.75 -9.55
C GLN A 56 -2.75 -6.77 -10.70
N THR A 57 -3.31 -7.98 -10.52
CA THR A 57 -3.23 -9.05 -11.54
C THR A 57 -4.55 -9.30 -12.23
N GLN A 58 -5.68 -9.07 -11.56
CA GLN A 58 -7.01 -9.41 -12.03
C GLN A 58 -7.83 -8.17 -12.43
N CYS A 59 -7.81 -7.10 -11.64
CA CYS A 59 -8.73 -5.98 -11.82
C CYS A 59 -8.43 -5.10 -13.05
N GLY A 60 -7.23 -5.21 -13.62
CA GLY A 60 -6.84 -4.52 -14.86
C GLY A 60 -7.15 -5.28 -16.15
N GLN A 61 -7.69 -6.51 -16.06
CA GLN A 61 -7.89 -7.36 -17.25
C GLN A 61 -9.06 -6.92 -18.13
N CYS A 62 -10.07 -6.28 -17.55
CA CYS A 62 -11.31 -5.93 -18.27
C CYS A 62 -11.55 -4.42 -18.40
N HIS A 63 -10.93 -3.61 -17.55
CA HIS A 63 -11.05 -2.16 -17.54
C HIS A 63 -9.84 -1.54 -16.85
N GLU A 64 -9.69 -0.22 -16.97
CA GLU A 64 -8.70 0.53 -16.19
C GLU A 64 -8.90 0.34 -14.69
N TYR A 65 -7.80 0.39 -13.94
CA TYR A 65 -7.83 0.27 -12.49
C TYR A 65 -8.77 1.32 -11.88
N LYS A 66 -9.71 0.84 -11.07
CA LYS A 66 -10.56 1.69 -10.24
C LYS A 66 -10.13 1.55 -8.79
N ILE A 67 -10.02 2.67 -8.08
CA ILE A 67 -9.87 2.66 -6.63
C ILE A 67 -11.20 3.04 -5.99
N ALA A 68 -11.38 2.59 -4.76
CA ALA A 68 -12.64 2.50 -4.04
C ALA A 68 -13.33 3.83 -3.70
N ASP A 69 -12.71 4.97 -4.02
CA ASP A 69 -13.21 6.32 -3.72
C ASP A 69 -14.68 6.49 -4.20
N ASP A 70 -15.06 5.84 -5.31
CA ASP A 70 -16.39 6.00 -5.94
C ASP A 70 -17.31 4.76 -5.84
N MET A 71 -16.97 3.71 -5.07
CA MET A 71 -17.75 2.47 -5.07
C MET A 71 -18.06 1.90 -3.69
N SER A 72 -19.34 1.53 -3.49
CA SER A 72 -19.77 0.84 -2.29
C SER A 72 -19.24 -0.60 -2.23
N LYS A 73 -19.10 -1.14 -1.01
CA LYS A 73 -18.71 -2.54 -0.77
C LYS A 73 -19.59 -3.54 -1.55
N ALA A 74 -20.89 -3.29 -1.66
CA ALA A 74 -21.81 -4.15 -2.40
C ALA A 74 -21.51 -4.17 -3.92
N LYS A 75 -21.10 -3.02 -4.48
CA LYS A 75 -20.71 -2.91 -5.88
C LYS A 75 -19.40 -3.65 -6.15
N TRP A 76 -18.43 -3.54 -5.24
CA TRP A 76 -17.20 -4.33 -5.30
C TRP A 76 -17.46 -5.83 -5.26
N HIS A 77 -18.34 -6.29 -4.37
CA HIS A 77 -18.73 -7.70 -4.31
C HIS A 77 -19.31 -8.20 -5.64
N GLN A 78 -20.22 -7.43 -6.26
CA GLN A 78 -20.79 -7.80 -7.57
C GLN A 78 -19.73 -7.90 -8.67
N MET A 79 -18.75 -7.00 -8.68
CA MET A 79 -17.67 -7.03 -9.68
C MET A 79 -16.77 -8.26 -9.49
N ASN A 80 -16.39 -8.56 -8.25
CA ASN A 80 -15.55 -9.71 -7.93
C ASN A 80 -16.24 -11.03 -8.28
N TRP A 81 -17.54 -11.15 -7.98
CA TRP A 81 -18.35 -12.31 -8.33
C TRP A 81 -18.42 -12.53 -9.85
N ASN A 82 -18.66 -11.47 -10.61
CA ASN A 82 -18.75 -11.55 -12.07
C ASN A 82 -17.39 -11.84 -12.74
N ALA A 83 -16.28 -11.53 -12.07
CA ALA A 83 -14.93 -11.84 -12.54
C ALA A 83 -14.56 -13.32 -12.34
N GLY A 84 -15.39 -14.11 -11.66
CA GLY A 84 -15.13 -15.54 -11.46
C GLY A 84 -13.97 -15.83 -10.50
N LEU A 85 -13.67 -14.90 -9.58
CA LEU A 85 -12.65 -15.10 -8.56
C LEU A 85 -13.06 -16.22 -7.60
N GLU A 86 -12.07 -16.98 -7.11
CA GLU A 86 -12.27 -17.91 -6.02
C GLU A 86 -12.71 -17.16 -4.75
N LYS A 87 -13.54 -17.78 -3.91
CA LYS A 87 -14.10 -17.12 -2.71
C LYS A 87 -13.04 -16.59 -1.74
N ALA A 88 -11.90 -17.25 -1.66
CA ALA A 88 -10.78 -16.81 -0.82
C ALA A 88 -10.14 -15.53 -1.37
N ASP A 89 -9.91 -15.49 -2.68
CA ASP A 89 -9.34 -14.33 -3.37
C ASP A 89 -10.29 -13.14 -3.31
N GLU A 90 -11.59 -13.38 -3.48
CA GLU A 90 -12.60 -12.35 -3.32
C GLU A 90 -12.57 -11.73 -1.92
N LYS A 91 -12.46 -12.55 -0.87
CA LYS A 91 -12.39 -12.07 0.51
C LYS A 91 -11.15 -11.20 0.74
N ASP A 92 -10.00 -11.64 0.27
CA ASP A 92 -8.74 -10.92 0.44
C ASP A 92 -8.74 -9.60 -0.36
N LEU A 93 -9.23 -9.63 -1.61
CA LEU A 93 -9.40 -8.44 -2.44
C LEU A 93 -10.36 -7.42 -1.80
N LEU A 94 -11.49 -7.88 -1.26
CA LEU A 94 -12.45 -7.00 -0.60
C LEU A 94 -11.88 -6.36 0.67
N ALA A 95 -11.09 -7.10 1.45
CA ALA A 95 -10.41 -6.56 2.62
C ALA A 95 -9.45 -5.43 2.24
N TYR A 96 -8.65 -5.63 1.18
CA TYR A 96 -7.77 -4.59 0.65
C TYR A 96 -8.54 -3.34 0.19
N LEU A 97 -9.57 -3.51 -0.65
CA LEU A 97 -10.36 -2.40 -1.20
C LEU A 97 -11.08 -1.57 -0.13
N VAL A 98 -11.67 -2.23 0.86
CA VAL A 98 -12.33 -1.57 2.00
C VAL A 98 -11.30 -0.83 2.86
N GLY A 99 -10.14 -1.44 3.13
CA GLY A 99 -9.07 -0.79 3.88
C GLY A 99 -8.56 0.46 3.18
N VAL A 100 -8.37 0.41 1.87
CA VAL A 100 -7.98 1.57 1.04
C VAL A 100 -9.04 2.66 1.09
N GLN A 101 -10.32 2.32 0.95
CA GLN A 101 -11.42 3.27 1.03
C GLN A 101 -11.43 4.02 2.37
N ARG A 102 -11.36 3.28 3.48
CA ARG A 102 -11.44 3.83 4.84
C ARG A 102 -10.26 4.70 5.25
N ILE A 103 -9.08 4.57 4.62
CA ILE A 103 -7.93 5.45 4.92
C ILE A 103 -7.93 6.72 4.07
N ARG A 104 -8.88 6.85 3.14
CA ARG A 104 -9.05 8.00 2.24
C ARG A 104 -10.25 8.88 2.61
N GLU A 105 -11.18 8.35 3.40
CA GLU A 105 -12.25 9.09 4.10
C GLU A 105 -11.70 9.92 5.27
#